data_AF-A0A653DBJ6-F1
#
_entry.id   AF-A0A653DBJ6-F1
#
_cell.length_a   1.000
_cell.length_b   1.000
_cell.length_c   1.000
_cell.angle_alpha   90.00
_cell.angle_beta   90.00
_cell.angle_gamma   90.00
#
_symmetry.space_group_name_H-M   'P 1'
#
loop_
_entity.id
_entity.type
_entity.pdbx_description
1 polymer ?
#
loop_
_entity_poly.entity_id
_entity_poly.type
_entity_poly.pdbx_seq_one_letter_code
_entity_poly.pdbx_strand_id
1 'polypeptide(L)'
;MSQCKKFSPNIFHKTKCSNCFRQKEEHSAEALECNRFTLSGIYNPNGSFSYGREIVNIHKLHPDRRLMDYEMDSLSSEKENNEDFFKEMEIATKVTIPIELKNMLKFNGLLSDGLLSRMTDSDLESMEEFARNHLHKLIRENDFENYYGVFKQNPSNFKFLIGHRKTFHLIVDFFKRKVAEESKRDSITLRKIHLYI
;
A
#
# COMPACT_ATOMS: atom_id res chain seq x y z
N MET A 1 -30.27 -28.71 -5.63
CA MET A 1 -29.32 -27.80 -4.93
C MET A 1 -27.91 -28.34 -5.11
N SER A 2 -26.96 -27.49 -5.51
CA SER A 2 -25.56 -27.89 -5.66
C SER A 2 -24.90 -28.07 -4.28
N GLN A 3 -24.01 -29.05 -4.13
CA GLN A 3 -23.30 -29.33 -2.88
C GLN A 3 -22.01 -28.49 -2.71
N CYS A 4 -21.83 -27.45 -3.52
CA CYS A 4 -20.63 -26.62 -3.46
C CYS A 4 -20.63 -25.76 -2.20
N LYS A 5 -19.57 -25.87 -1.39
CA LYS A 5 -19.37 -25.06 -0.18
C LYS A 5 -19.09 -23.57 -0.48
N LYS A 6 -18.63 -23.26 -1.69
CA LYS A 6 -18.36 -21.89 -2.16
C LYS A 6 -18.60 -21.79 -3.66
N PHE A 7 -19.34 -20.77 -4.08
CA PHE A 7 -19.46 -20.44 -5.50
C PHE A 7 -18.16 -19.78 -5.99
N SER A 8 -17.52 -20.37 -6.99
CA SER A 8 -16.37 -19.76 -7.68
C SER A 8 -16.80 -19.46 -9.13
N PRO A 9 -16.82 -18.21 -9.62
CA PRO A 9 -17.25 -17.92 -10.97
C PRO A 9 -16.39 -18.63 -12.03
N ASN A 10 -17.00 -19.28 -13.01
CA ASN A 10 -16.31 -19.88 -14.13
C ASN A 10 -15.78 -18.77 -15.06
N ILE A 11 -14.52 -18.92 -15.49
CA ILE A 11 -13.81 -17.95 -16.34
C ILE A 11 -14.50 -17.69 -17.70
N PHE A 12 -15.23 -18.66 -18.24
CA PHE A 12 -15.98 -18.53 -19.51
C PHE A 12 -17.43 -18.10 -19.31
N HIS A 13 -18.02 -18.41 -18.15
CA HIS A 13 -19.42 -18.12 -17.84
C HIS A 13 -19.57 -17.69 -16.38
N LYS A 14 -19.52 -16.38 -16.13
CA LYS A 14 -19.53 -15.79 -14.76
C LYS A 14 -20.77 -16.13 -13.93
N THR A 15 -21.86 -16.59 -14.56
CA THR A 15 -23.09 -17.08 -13.90
C THR A 15 -23.04 -18.56 -13.55
N LYS A 16 -21.99 -19.29 -13.94
CA LYS A 16 -21.78 -20.71 -13.62
C LYS A 16 -20.62 -20.88 -12.67
N CYS A 17 -20.69 -21.88 -11.80
CA CYS A 17 -19.61 -22.22 -10.89
C CYS A 17 -18.48 -22.95 -11.63
N SER A 18 -17.22 -22.59 -11.41
CA SER A 18 -16.06 -23.28 -11.96
C SER A 18 -15.91 -24.71 -11.42
N ASN A 19 -16.46 -24.99 -10.23
CA ASN A 19 -16.28 -26.28 -9.57
C ASN A 19 -17.38 -27.29 -9.89
N CYS A 20 -18.61 -26.84 -10.19
CA CYS A 20 -19.72 -27.74 -10.50
C CYS A 20 -20.48 -27.40 -11.79
N PHE A 21 -20.10 -26.33 -12.50
CA PHE A 21 -20.68 -25.87 -13.77
C PHE A 21 -22.18 -25.54 -13.75
N ARG A 22 -22.83 -25.59 -12.57
CA ARG A 22 -24.21 -25.19 -12.34
C ARG A 22 -24.36 -23.69 -12.18
N GLN A 23 -25.58 -23.19 -12.39
CA GLN A 23 -25.87 -21.77 -12.28
C GLN A 23 -25.73 -21.28 -10.83
N LYS A 24 -25.45 -19.98 -10.68
CA LYS A 24 -25.25 -19.30 -9.39
C LYS A 24 -26.47 -19.46 -8.49
N GLU A 25 -27.66 -19.40 -9.06
CA GLU A 25 -28.97 -19.49 -8.39
C GLU A 25 -29.24 -20.90 -7.83
N GLU A 26 -28.51 -21.92 -8.29
CA GLU A 26 -28.64 -23.31 -7.82
C GLU A 26 -27.79 -23.63 -6.57
N HIS A 27 -27.01 -22.67 -6.08
CA HIS A 27 -26.15 -22.78 -4.90
C HIS A 27 -26.89 -22.37 -3.62
N SER A 28 -26.50 -22.94 -2.48
CA SER A 28 -27.04 -22.50 -1.18
C SER A 28 -26.61 -21.06 -0.86
N ALA A 29 -27.41 -20.35 -0.07
CA ALA A 29 -27.11 -18.97 0.36
C ALA A 29 -25.74 -18.87 1.06
N GLU A 30 -25.40 -19.87 1.89
CA GLU A 30 -24.10 -20.00 2.56
C GLU A 30 -22.92 -20.04 1.59
N ALA A 31 -23.06 -20.75 0.46
CA ALA A 31 -22.02 -20.86 -0.56
C ALA A 31 -21.81 -19.56 -1.36
N LEU A 32 -22.82 -18.68 -1.37
CA LEU A 32 -22.76 -17.35 -1.98
C LEU A 32 -22.23 -16.30 -0.99
N GLU A 33 -22.46 -16.46 0.31
CA GLU A 33 -21.98 -15.56 1.37
C GLU A 33 -20.47 -15.66 1.65
N CYS A 34 -19.83 -16.81 1.38
CA CYS A 34 -18.36 -16.93 1.45
C CYS A 34 -17.59 -16.03 0.46
N ASN A 35 -18.28 -15.31 -0.43
CA ASN A 35 -17.70 -14.27 -1.30
C ASN A 35 -17.96 -12.84 -0.78
N ARG A 36 -18.66 -12.66 0.34
CA ARG A 36 -19.00 -11.34 0.93
C ARG A 36 -18.03 -10.85 2.01
N PHE A 37 -16.90 -11.53 2.28
CA PHE A 37 -15.92 -10.99 3.23
C PHE A 37 -15.09 -9.86 2.59
N THR A 38 -15.66 -8.67 2.62
CA THR A 38 -14.98 -7.38 2.52
C THR A 38 -14.30 -7.05 3.86
N LEU A 39 -13.07 -6.53 3.77
CA LEU A 39 -12.33 -5.73 4.74
C LEU A 39 -12.93 -5.65 6.16
N SER A 40 -12.43 -6.50 7.05
CA SER A 40 -12.36 -6.21 8.48
C SER A 40 -10.98 -6.59 8.98
N GLY A 41 -10.07 -5.61 8.97
CA GLY A 41 -8.80 -5.72 9.67
C GLY A 41 -9.06 -5.78 11.17
N ILE A 42 -8.84 -6.93 11.77
CA ILE A 42 -8.85 -7.10 13.22
C ILE A 42 -7.57 -6.46 13.76
N TYR A 43 -7.70 -5.31 14.42
CA TYR A 43 -6.65 -4.73 15.25
C TYR A 43 -6.50 -5.60 16.50
N ASN A 44 -5.30 -6.17 16.71
CA ASN A 44 -4.96 -6.93 17.91
C ASN A 44 -4.12 -6.02 18.83
N PRO A 45 -4.51 -5.76 20.11
CA PRO A 45 -3.84 -4.78 20.95
C PRO A 45 -2.43 -5.16 21.45
N ASN A 46 -1.90 -6.33 21.06
CA ASN A 46 -0.68 -6.90 21.66
C ASN A 46 0.55 -6.96 20.72
N GLY A 47 0.71 -5.98 19.82
CA GLY A 47 2.06 -5.58 19.36
C GLY A 47 2.96 -6.63 18.69
N SER A 48 2.44 -7.45 17.77
CA SER A 48 3.29 -8.26 16.87
C SER A 48 2.66 -8.39 15.48
N PHE A 49 3.36 -7.90 14.45
CA PHE A 49 2.95 -7.98 13.05
C PHE A 49 3.59 -9.23 12.41
N SER A 50 2.79 -10.24 12.07
CA SER A 50 3.26 -11.45 11.37
C SER A 50 2.80 -11.45 9.92
N TYR A 51 3.76 -11.48 8.98
CA TYR A 51 3.49 -11.74 7.56
C TYR A 51 3.27 -13.23 7.32
N GLY A 52 2.05 -13.61 6.91
CA GLY A 52 1.77 -14.92 6.32
C GLY A 52 1.52 -14.78 4.82
N ARG A 53 2.48 -15.16 3.98
CA ARG A 53 2.26 -15.46 2.55
C ARG A 53 2.42 -16.96 2.36
N GLU A 54 1.33 -17.64 1.99
CA GLU A 54 1.44 -18.93 1.33
C GLU A 54 2.06 -18.72 -0.06
N ILE A 55 3.24 -19.29 -0.27
CA ILE A 55 3.91 -19.37 -1.56
C ILE A 55 3.34 -20.59 -2.28
N VAL A 56 2.61 -20.38 -3.38
CA VAL A 56 2.32 -21.46 -4.33
C VAL A 56 3.34 -21.40 -5.46
N ASN A 57 4.17 -22.44 -5.53
CA ASN A 57 5.21 -22.66 -6.52
C ASN A 57 4.71 -22.57 -7.97
N ILE A 58 5.37 -21.77 -8.80
CA ILE A 58 5.36 -21.96 -10.26
C ILE A 58 6.78 -21.79 -10.80
N HIS A 59 7.53 -22.89 -10.83
CA HIS A 59 8.59 -23.09 -11.80
C HIS A 59 8.21 -24.31 -12.63
N LYS A 60 7.78 -24.08 -13.89
CA LYS A 60 8.23 -24.84 -15.06
C LYS A 60 7.48 -24.41 -16.33
N LEU A 61 8.29 -24.10 -17.35
CA LEU A 61 8.05 -24.13 -18.79
C LEU A 61 7.52 -22.84 -19.46
N HIS A 62 8.48 -22.05 -19.97
CA HIS A 62 8.40 -21.51 -21.35
C HIS A 62 8.56 -22.67 -22.36
N PRO A 63 8.24 -22.53 -23.67
CA PRO A 63 8.02 -21.29 -24.43
C PRO A 63 6.77 -21.31 -25.35
N ASP A 64 6.12 -20.17 -25.59
CA ASP A 64 6.01 -19.63 -26.96
C ASP A 64 5.46 -18.19 -26.95
N ARG A 65 5.99 -17.41 -27.88
CA ARG A 65 5.89 -15.96 -27.97
C ARG A 65 4.74 -15.61 -28.92
N ARG A 66 3.51 -15.45 -28.42
CA ARG A 66 2.41 -14.76 -29.11
C ARG A 66 1.17 -14.60 -28.21
N LEU A 67 1.18 -13.60 -27.34
CA LEU A 67 -0.01 -12.95 -26.74
C LEU A 67 0.48 -11.80 -25.82
N MET A 68 1.29 -10.90 -26.40
CA MET A 68 1.22 -9.50 -26.02
C MET A 68 -0.10 -9.03 -26.67
N ASP A 69 -1.13 -8.60 -25.93
CA ASP A 69 -1.33 -7.17 -25.67
C ASP A 69 -2.52 -6.92 -24.70
N TYR A 70 -2.88 -7.85 -23.79
CA TYR A 70 -4.18 -7.72 -23.07
C TYR A 70 -4.21 -8.07 -21.57
N GLU A 71 -3.11 -7.87 -20.84
CA GLU A 71 -3.09 -7.95 -19.37
C GLU A 71 -2.30 -6.80 -18.72
N MET A 72 -2.66 -5.55 -19.00
CA MET A 72 -2.00 -4.37 -18.41
C MET A 72 -2.95 -3.24 -17.97
N ASP A 73 -4.25 -3.48 -17.86
CA ASP A 73 -5.23 -2.40 -17.57
C ASP A 73 -5.93 -2.47 -16.21
N SER A 74 -5.54 -3.37 -15.30
CA SER A 74 -6.12 -3.44 -13.93
C SER A 74 -5.17 -3.01 -12.81
N LEU A 75 -3.97 -2.51 -13.15
CA LEU A 75 -2.99 -1.92 -12.22
C LEU A 75 -2.74 -0.43 -12.48
N SER A 76 -3.52 0.18 -13.38
CA SER A 76 -3.37 1.56 -13.84
C SER A 76 -4.08 2.58 -12.95
N SER A 77 -5.13 2.20 -12.21
CA SER A 77 -5.87 3.14 -11.34
C SER A 77 -5.22 3.44 -9.98
N GLU A 78 -4.32 2.58 -9.49
CA GLU A 78 -3.54 2.83 -8.25
C GLU A 78 -2.19 3.51 -8.50
N LYS A 79 -1.72 3.54 -9.76
CA LYS A 79 -0.44 4.18 -10.14
C LYS A 79 -0.53 5.70 -10.24
N GLU A 80 -1.69 6.25 -10.61
CA GLU A 80 -1.84 7.71 -10.79
C GLU A 80 -1.90 8.49 -9.47
N ASN A 81 -2.40 7.90 -8.37
CA ASN A 81 -2.51 8.62 -7.09
C ASN A 81 -1.18 8.75 -6.32
N ASN A 82 -0.14 7.98 -6.66
CA ASN A 82 1.08 7.89 -5.86
C ASN A 82 2.24 8.79 -6.32
N GLU A 83 2.21 9.32 -7.55
CA GLU A 83 3.19 10.34 -7.98
C GLU A 83 2.87 11.72 -7.39
N ASP A 84 1.60 12.00 -7.12
CA ASP A 84 1.12 13.31 -6.69
C ASP A 84 1.13 13.50 -5.17
N PHE A 85 1.18 12.41 -4.39
CA PHE A 85 1.04 12.47 -2.93
C PHE A 85 1.97 13.50 -2.26
N PHE A 86 3.21 13.57 -2.71
CA PHE A 86 4.19 14.50 -2.15
C PHE A 86 4.21 15.87 -2.84
N LYS A 87 3.60 16.02 -4.02
CA LYS A 87 3.69 17.27 -4.81
C LYS A 87 3.09 18.45 -4.07
N GLU A 88 1.95 18.25 -3.41
CA GLU A 88 1.30 19.29 -2.60
C GLU A 88 2.28 19.86 -1.56
N MET A 89 2.99 18.98 -0.84
CA MET A 89 3.93 19.38 0.18
C MET A 89 5.20 20.02 -0.41
N GLU A 90 5.73 19.50 -1.51
CA GLU A 90 6.91 20.07 -2.18
C GLU A 90 6.63 21.51 -2.66
N ILE A 91 5.43 21.75 -3.19
CA ILE A 91 4.97 23.08 -3.58
C ILE A 91 4.81 23.99 -2.34
N ALA A 92 4.15 23.49 -1.29
CA ALA A 92 3.87 24.28 -0.09
C ALA A 92 5.14 24.65 0.71
N THR A 93 6.09 23.73 0.79
CA THR A 93 7.33 23.90 1.57
C THR A 93 8.50 24.44 0.74
N LYS A 94 8.38 24.46 -0.60
CA LYS A 94 9.46 24.79 -1.55
C LYS A 94 10.71 23.92 -1.37
N VAL A 95 10.51 22.68 -0.91
CA VAL A 95 11.57 21.68 -0.71
C VAL A 95 11.26 20.49 -1.59
N THR A 96 12.28 20.00 -2.30
CA THR A 96 12.20 18.72 -3.01
C THR A 96 12.55 17.58 -2.07
N ILE A 97 11.70 16.54 -2.03
CA ILE A 97 11.97 15.37 -1.22
C ILE A 97 12.90 14.43 -1.99
N PRO A 98 14.01 13.98 -1.38
CA PRO A 98 14.90 12.98 -1.95
C PRO A 98 14.15 11.72 -2.37
N ILE A 99 14.50 11.15 -3.52
CA ILE A 99 13.82 9.98 -4.08
C ILE A 99 13.94 8.76 -3.17
N GLU A 100 15.08 8.62 -2.48
CA GLU A 100 15.34 7.57 -1.50
C GLU A 100 14.33 7.64 -0.35
N LEU A 101 14.06 8.85 0.16
CA LEU A 101 13.09 9.06 1.22
C LEU A 101 11.66 8.81 0.73
N LYS A 102 11.29 9.27 -0.47
CA LYS A 102 9.98 8.98 -1.08
C LYS A 102 9.78 7.46 -1.20
N ASN A 103 10.76 6.74 -1.72
CA ASN A 103 10.67 5.31 -1.95
C ASN A 103 10.62 4.53 -0.64
N MET A 104 11.38 4.92 0.38
CA MET A 104 11.30 4.31 1.70
C MET A 104 9.93 4.49 2.35
N LEU A 105 9.35 5.69 2.28
CA LEU A 105 7.98 5.93 2.79
C LEU A 105 6.94 5.10 2.02
N LYS A 106 7.04 5.06 0.68
CA LYS A 106 6.17 4.24 -0.18
C LYS A 106 6.28 2.76 0.15
N PHE A 107 7.49 2.23 0.26
CA PHE A 107 7.75 0.82 0.51
C PHE A 107 7.20 0.36 1.86
N ASN A 108 7.27 1.23 2.88
CA ASN A 108 6.73 0.96 4.20
C ASN A 108 5.22 1.23 4.32
N GLY A 109 4.54 1.60 3.24
CA GLY A 109 3.10 1.89 3.25
C GLY A 109 2.72 3.17 4.01
N LEU A 110 3.66 4.11 4.16
CA LEU A 110 3.52 5.33 4.97
C LEU A 110 3.00 6.51 4.12
N LEU A 111 1.97 6.28 3.32
CA LEU A 111 1.37 7.28 2.42
C LEU A 111 -0.03 7.69 2.90
N SER A 112 -0.10 8.05 4.17
CA SER A 112 -1.33 8.54 4.79
C SER A 112 -1.02 9.72 5.70
N ASP A 113 -1.78 10.79 5.54
CA ASP A 113 -1.67 12.03 6.29
C ASP A 113 -1.73 11.78 7.80
N GLY A 114 -2.60 10.86 8.23
CA GLY A 114 -2.76 10.48 9.62
C GLY A 114 -1.59 9.68 10.20
N LEU A 115 -0.83 8.94 9.38
CA LEU A 115 0.37 8.21 9.80
C LEU A 115 1.59 9.14 9.80
N LEU A 116 1.80 9.86 8.71
CA LEU A 116 2.93 10.79 8.55
C LEU A 116 2.92 11.89 9.62
N SER A 117 1.74 12.39 10.01
CA SER A 117 1.61 13.39 11.08
C SER A 117 2.05 12.89 12.47
N ARG A 118 2.17 11.58 12.68
CA ARG A 118 2.51 10.97 13.97
C ARG A 118 3.90 10.34 14.01
N MET A 119 4.63 10.35 12.90
CA MET A 119 5.96 9.75 12.86
C MET A 119 6.99 10.55 13.68
N THR A 120 8.01 9.81 14.13
CA THR A 120 9.08 10.25 15.01
C THR A 120 10.44 9.80 14.46
N ASP A 121 11.53 10.24 15.10
CA ASP A 121 12.88 9.76 14.77
C ASP A 121 13.05 8.25 15.00
N SER A 122 12.33 7.67 15.97
CA SER A 122 12.34 6.22 16.23
C SER A 122 11.79 5.42 15.04
N ASP A 123 10.78 5.95 14.34
CA ASP A 123 10.25 5.33 13.12
C ASP A 123 11.29 5.38 12.00
N LEU A 124 12.01 6.50 11.90
CA LEU A 124 13.07 6.67 10.91
C LEU A 124 14.24 5.71 11.18
N GLU A 125 14.64 5.51 12.43
CA GLU A 125 15.66 4.54 12.83
C GLU A 125 15.24 3.11 12.51
N SER A 126 13.97 2.77 12.75
CA SER A 126 13.39 1.46 12.39
C SER A 126 13.42 1.25 10.87
N MET A 127 13.12 2.28 10.08
CA MET A 127 13.24 2.23 8.63
C MET A 127 14.68 2.03 8.16
N GLU A 128 15.67 2.66 8.81
CA GLU A 128 17.07 2.44 8.48
C GLU A 128 17.52 1.01 8.79
N GLU A 129 17.11 0.47 9.94
CA GLU A 129 17.42 -0.91 10.32
C GLU A 129 16.83 -1.91 9.33
N PHE A 130 15.56 -1.72 8.95
CA PHE A 130 14.91 -2.51 7.91
C PHE A 130 15.67 -2.43 6.58
N ALA A 131 16.08 -1.22 6.18
CA ALA A 131 16.83 -1.02 4.95
C ALA A 131 18.17 -1.77 4.95
N ARG A 132 18.93 -1.67 6.05
CA ARG A 132 20.22 -2.37 6.20
C ARG A 132 20.07 -3.89 6.14
N ASN A 133 19.04 -4.43 6.80
CA ASN A 133 18.95 -5.87 7.06
C ASN A 133 18.13 -6.66 6.03
N HIS A 134 17.12 -6.02 5.43
CA HIS A 134 16.05 -6.73 4.72
C HIS A 134 15.76 -6.17 3.33
N LEU A 135 15.73 -4.85 3.15
CA LEU A 135 15.25 -4.25 1.90
C LEU A 135 16.07 -4.70 0.67
N HIS A 136 17.39 -4.85 0.79
CA HIS A 136 18.26 -5.28 -0.33
C HIS A 136 17.93 -6.69 -0.85
N LYS A 137 17.22 -7.51 -0.06
CA LYS A 137 16.74 -8.84 -0.45
C LYS A 137 15.41 -8.79 -1.18
N LEU A 138 14.71 -7.66 -1.12
CA LEU A 138 13.35 -7.48 -1.63
C LEU A 138 13.30 -6.65 -2.92
N ILE A 139 14.32 -5.83 -3.18
CA ILE A 139 14.41 -5.00 -4.38
C ILE A 139 15.49 -5.54 -5.32
N ARG A 140 15.39 -5.22 -6.61
CA ARG A 140 16.40 -5.61 -7.61
C ARG A 140 17.64 -4.72 -7.48
N GLU A 141 18.81 -5.25 -7.79
CA GLU A 141 20.07 -4.50 -7.75
C GLU A 141 20.04 -3.21 -8.58
N ASN A 142 19.37 -3.24 -9.74
CA ASN A 142 19.19 -2.06 -10.60
C ASN A 142 18.44 -0.91 -9.90
N ASP A 143 17.62 -1.23 -8.90
CA ASP A 143 16.86 -0.24 -8.14
C ASP A 143 17.62 0.25 -6.91
N PHE A 144 18.79 -0.30 -6.56
CA PHE A 144 19.50 0.04 -5.32
C PHE A 144 19.81 1.53 -5.21
N GLU A 145 20.15 2.19 -6.32
CA GLU A 145 20.40 3.64 -6.33
C GLU A 145 19.17 4.44 -5.87
N ASN A 146 17.97 4.03 -6.26
CA ASN A 146 16.73 4.73 -5.94
C ASN A 146 16.30 4.59 -4.46
N TYR A 147 16.88 3.63 -3.73
CA TYR A 147 16.56 3.37 -2.32
C TYR A 147 17.72 3.72 -1.38
N TYR A 148 18.95 3.44 -1.81
CA TYR A 148 20.16 3.58 -1.00
C TYR A 148 21.00 4.81 -1.39
N GLY A 149 20.77 5.41 -2.56
CA GLY A 149 21.55 6.55 -3.06
C GLY A 149 23.05 6.24 -3.04
N VAL A 150 23.81 7.06 -2.31
CA VAL A 150 25.27 6.88 -2.14
C VAL A 150 25.66 5.55 -1.50
N PHE A 151 24.75 4.87 -0.80
CA PHE A 151 24.98 3.57 -0.16
C PHE A 151 24.67 2.38 -1.07
N LYS A 152 24.36 2.59 -2.37
CA LYS A 152 24.00 1.50 -3.29
C LYS A 152 25.01 0.35 -3.37
N GLN A 153 26.30 0.65 -3.22
CA GLN A 153 27.37 -0.35 -3.22
C GLN A 153 27.45 -1.15 -1.92
N ASN A 154 26.98 -0.57 -0.81
CA ASN A 154 26.98 -1.23 0.49
C ASN A 154 25.71 -0.89 1.29
N PRO A 155 24.58 -1.55 0.98
CA PRO A 155 23.30 -1.35 1.66
C PRO A 155 23.34 -1.52 3.18
N SER A 156 24.27 -2.35 3.68
CA SER A 156 24.41 -2.60 5.12
C SER A 156 24.84 -1.35 5.92
N ASN A 157 25.44 -0.37 5.25
CA ASN A 157 25.83 0.91 5.85
C ASN A 157 24.78 2.02 5.70
N PHE A 158 23.59 1.68 5.19
CA PHE A 158 22.56 2.67 4.93
C PHE A 158 22.17 3.47 6.18
N LYS A 159 22.05 4.78 5.97
CA LYS A 159 21.48 5.73 6.91
C LYS A 159 20.89 6.92 6.17
N PHE A 160 19.87 7.55 6.74
CA PHE A 160 19.40 8.84 6.29
C PHE A 160 20.43 9.91 6.65
N LEU A 161 20.87 10.64 5.62
CA LEU A 161 21.74 11.79 5.79
C LEU A 161 21.01 12.92 6.53
N ILE A 162 21.76 13.86 7.09
CA ILE A 162 21.19 14.99 7.84
C ILE A 162 20.16 15.79 7.04
N GLY A 163 20.38 15.94 5.73
CA GLY A 163 19.40 16.57 4.82
C GLY A 163 18.08 15.79 4.78
N HIS A 164 18.16 14.46 4.66
CA HIS A 164 16.97 13.60 4.63
C HIS A 164 16.19 13.68 5.94
N ARG A 165 16.87 13.71 7.09
CA ARG A 165 16.25 13.85 8.42
C ARG A 165 15.52 15.18 8.58
N LYS A 166 16.16 16.29 8.17
CA LYS A 166 15.50 17.60 8.17
C LYS A 166 14.30 17.64 7.23
N THR A 167 14.43 17.09 6.02
CA THR A 167 13.31 16.99 5.09
C THR A 167 12.18 16.17 5.69
N PHE A 168 12.48 15.02 6.31
CA PHE A 168 11.51 14.17 6.98
C PHE A 168 10.68 14.92 8.03
N HIS A 169 11.31 15.72 8.90
CA HIS A 169 10.56 16.54 9.86
C HIS A 169 9.65 17.57 9.19
N LEU A 170 10.08 18.17 8.08
CA LEU A 170 9.21 19.06 7.29
C LEU A 170 7.98 18.32 6.75
N ILE A 171 8.14 17.05 6.33
CA ILE A 171 7.02 16.18 5.93
C ILE A 171 6.05 16.01 7.10
N VAL A 172 6.56 15.56 8.24
CA VAL A 172 5.75 15.31 9.44
C VAL A 172 5.00 16.57 9.87
N ASP A 173 5.68 17.71 9.94
CA ASP A 173 5.08 18.98 10.35
C ASP A 173 4.04 19.50 9.35
N PHE A 174 4.26 19.29 8.06
CA PHE A 174 3.28 19.60 7.04
C PHE A 174 1.99 18.80 7.25
N PHE A 175 2.08 17.48 7.40
CA PHE A 175 0.90 16.63 7.59
C PHE A 175 0.23 16.84 8.96
N LYS A 176 0.98 17.17 10.02
CA LYS A 176 0.40 17.59 11.31
C LYS A 176 -0.52 18.80 11.14
N ARG A 177 -0.09 19.82 10.40
CA ARG A 177 -0.90 21.01 10.13
C ARG A 177 -2.13 20.66 9.30
N LYS A 178 -1.95 19.88 8.24
CA LYS A 178 -3.03 19.46 7.33
C LYS A 178 -4.17 18.73 8.08
N VAL A 179 -3.82 17.71 8.88
CA VAL A 179 -4.80 16.96 9.69
C VAL A 179 -5.51 17.86 10.73
N ALA A 180 -4.79 18.80 11.33
CA ALA A 180 -5.37 19.74 12.30
C ALA A 180 -6.35 20.72 11.64
N GLU A 181 -6.11 21.13 10.40
CA GLU A 181 -7.00 22.01 9.63
C GLU A 181 -8.28 21.31 9.17
N GLU A 182 -8.16 20.06 8.73
CA GLU A 182 -9.31 19.21 8.37
C GLU A 182 -10.24 19.02 9.58
N SER A 183 -9.67 18.67 10.74
CA SER A 183 -10.43 18.52 11.98
C SER A 183 -11.19 19.79 12.38
N LYS A 184 -10.58 20.97 12.18
CA LYS A 184 -11.24 22.26 12.43
C LYS A 184 -12.39 22.49 11.45
N ARG A 185 -12.19 22.21 10.16
CA ARG A 185 -13.20 22.40 9.11
C ARG A 185 -14.43 21.53 9.36
N ASP A 186 -14.22 20.28 9.75
CA ASP A 186 -15.30 19.35 10.06
C ASP A 186 -16.12 19.83 11.26
N SER A 187 -15.44 20.31 12.32
CA SER A 187 -16.10 20.86 13.50
C SER A 187 -16.97 22.09 13.20
N ILE A 188 -16.52 22.97 12.29
CA ILE A 188 -17.27 24.16 11.86
C ILE A 188 -18.48 23.74 11.03
N THR A 189 -18.31 22.75 10.14
CA THR A 189 -19.36 22.25 9.26
C THR A 189 -20.49 21.61 10.06
N LEU A 190 -20.15 20.78 11.06
CA LEU A 190 -21.12 20.16 11.96
C LEU A 190 -21.90 21.20 12.78
N ARG A 191 -21.22 22.26 13.27
CA ARG A 191 -21.89 23.36 13.99
C ARG A 191 -22.86 24.14 13.10
N LYS A 192 -22.53 24.34 11.83
CA LYS A 192 -23.44 25.00 10.88
C LYS A 192 -24.69 24.16 10.66
N ILE A 193 -24.56 22.86 10.41
CA ILE A 193 -25.72 21.97 10.21
C ILE A 193 -26.65 21.99 11.45
N HIS A 194 -26.10 21.98 12.67
CA HIS A 194 -26.89 22.04 13.90
C HIS A 194 -27.63 23.37 14.12
N LEU A 195 -27.23 24.46 13.44
CA LEU A 195 -27.93 25.75 13.51
C LEU A 195 -29.10 25.86 12.49
N TYR A 196 -29.24 24.89 11.59
CA TYR A 196 -30.29 24.86 10.55
C TYR A 196 -31.30 23.71 10.72
N ILE A 197 -31.24 22.98 11.84
CA ILE A 197 -32.22 21.97 12.27
C ILE A 197 -32.89 22.50 13.54
#